data_AF-A0AAV1KA72-F1
#
_entry.id   AF-A0AAV1KA72-F1
#
_cell.length_a   1.000
_cell.length_b   1.000
_cell.length_c   1.000
_cell.angle_alpha   90.00
_cell.angle_beta   90.00
_cell.angle_gamma   90.00
#
_symmetry.space_group_name_H-M   'P 1'
#
loop_
_entity.id
_entity.type
_entity.pdbx_description
1 polymer ?
#
loop_
_entity_poly.entity_id
_entity_poly.type
_entity_poly.pdbx_seq_one_letter_code
_entity_poly.pdbx_strand_id
1 'polypeptide(L)'
;MSANKVEASFVQAQSDNLPKVDSFMVFDYLSNHSKFTSAEIRGWKLQRSARETYGDDAVGFVQVQRSGHVCTVKAKITPEHRIKSKAYSCTFTCDEKEEMVLNVNCHDCAAQKGGCKHSVAFLMWLHRRSEEPSPTEKKCYWAKPKLATIGTKFIKAKDMGPSSVTTEDKNTDNTNSDQFFLAVVQSLKENSIKNQLSVYVTKNEYKKLSLHNLVHQYKNEGNNINSADDFIDYCSTKITIEKCHKAEEATVCQASSPLWHELRYCRITASKVHEAAHCKTPDGALIEQIFGAYVPETLSMKRGKRLESNVRAEVAKTRKIVIENCGFFLKPDWPHLGASPDGLTSEYVVEIKCPSTKKGKESFVKNSVIGSKWKAQIQLQMFFCNKVKGLFCVANENFESNKKVEIFEEDYDENYCTDLLEKSTHFWKTSVFPKLVET
;
A
#
# COMPACT_ATOMS: atom_id res chain seq x y z
N MET A 1 -26.31 23.70 34.60
CA MET A 1 -26.27 22.58 33.63
C MET A 1 -27.67 21.99 33.56
N SER A 2 -28.48 22.38 32.57
CA SER A 2 -29.78 21.71 32.37
C SER A 2 -29.51 20.33 31.80
N ALA A 3 -29.94 19.27 32.49
CA ALA A 3 -29.94 17.92 31.92
C ALA A 3 -30.70 17.97 30.59
N ASN A 4 -30.02 17.67 29.48
CA ASN A 4 -30.66 17.51 28.17
C ASN A 4 -31.56 16.28 28.26
N LYS A 5 -32.81 16.47 28.67
CA LYS A 5 -33.83 15.41 28.69
C LYS A 5 -34.22 15.08 27.24
N VAL A 6 -34.32 13.79 26.94
CA VAL A 6 -34.85 13.29 25.67
C VAL A 6 -36.30 13.76 25.54
N GLU A 7 -36.70 14.18 24.34
CA GLU A 7 -38.07 14.63 24.08
C GLU A 7 -39.07 13.49 24.28
N ALA A 8 -40.28 13.80 24.76
CA ALA A 8 -41.35 12.81 24.86
C ALA A 8 -41.57 12.17 23.48
N SER A 9 -41.65 10.83 23.41
CA SER A 9 -41.73 9.99 22.19
C SER A 9 -40.43 9.75 21.40
N PHE A 10 -39.28 10.29 21.86
CA PHE A 10 -37.95 9.97 21.32
C PHE A 10 -37.17 9.05 22.25
N VAL A 11 -36.26 8.27 21.68
CA VAL A 11 -35.28 7.46 22.41
C VAL A 11 -33.87 8.00 22.14
N GLN A 12 -32.96 7.80 23.08
CA GLN A 12 -31.55 8.17 22.89
C GLN A 12 -30.93 7.32 21.76
N ALA A 13 -30.18 7.97 20.86
CA ALA A 13 -29.51 7.26 19.80
C ALA A 13 -28.38 6.37 20.35
N GLN A 14 -28.32 5.15 19.84
CA GLN A 14 -27.31 4.14 20.07
C GLN A 14 -26.88 3.57 18.72
N SER A 15 -25.71 2.96 18.67
CA SER A 15 -25.12 2.37 17.45
C SER A 15 -26.00 1.30 16.79
N ASP A 16 -26.91 0.68 17.54
CA ASP A 16 -27.81 -0.38 17.09
C ASP A 16 -29.21 0.14 16.70
N ASN A 17 -29.50 1.42 16.91
CA ASN A 17 -30.85 1.96 16.73
C ASN A 17 -30.93 3.13 15.73
N LEU A 18 -29.82 3.52 15.11
CA LEU A 18 -29.78 4.50 14.01
C LEU A 18 -30.40 3.91 12.73
N PRO A 19 -31.02 4.74 11.87
CA PRO A 19 -31.46 4.29 10.56
C PRO A 19 -30.26 3.96 9.66
N LYS A 20 -30.42 2.97 8.79
CA LYS A 20 -29.45 2.69 7.72
C LYS A 20 -29.50 3.83 6.71
N VAL A 21 -28.35 4.47 6.46
CA VAL A 21 -28.22 5.55 5.48
C VAL A 21 -27.06 5.21 4.56
N ASP A 22 -27.35 4.65 3.40
CA ASP A 22 -26.31 4.27 2.45
C ASP A 22 -25.86 5.43 1.54
N SER A 23 -24.83 5.19 0.76
CA SER A 23 -24.28 6.20 -0.15
C SER A 23 -25.27 6.61 -1.25
N PHE A 24 -26.12 5.71 -1.74
CA PHE A 24 -27.09 5.98 -2.81
C PHE A 24 -28.21 6.90 -2.32
N MET A 25 -28.73 6.66 -1.12
CA MET A 25 -29.70 7.51 -0.42
C MET A 25 -29.22 8.95 -0.28
N VAL A 26 -27.94 9.11 0.07
CA VAL A 26 -27.30 10.42 0.22
C VAL A 26 -27.13 11.12 -1.13
N PHE A 27 -26.69 10.40 -2.16
CA PHE A 27 -26.52 10.96 -3.51
C PHE A 27 -27.85 11.37 -4.15
N ASP A 28 -28.89 10.55 -4.02
CA ASP A 28 -30.22 10.85 -4.53
C ASP A 28 -30.79 12.12 -3.90
N TYR A 29 -30.74 12.21 -2.56
CA TYR A 29 -31.23 13.37 -1.82
C TYR A 29 -30.49 14.66 -2.17
N LEU A 30 -29.16 14.63 -2.25
CA LEU A 30 -28.35 15.81 -2.59
C LEU A 30 -28.56 16.26 -4.04
N SER A 31 -28.85 15.33 -4.95
CA SER A 31 -29.04 15.62 -6.38
C SER A 31 -30.43 16.22 -6.66
N ASN A 32 -31.45 15.77 -5.94
CA ASN A 32 -32.84 16.14 -6.20
C ASN A 32 -33.33 17.33 -5.35
N HIS A 33 -32.67 17.66 -4.24
CA HIS A 33 -33.16 18.71 -3.34
C HIS A 33 -32.59 20.10 -3.67
N SER A 34 -33.50 21.05 -3.96
CA SER A 34 -33.22 22.45 -4.32
C SER A 34 -32.33 23.24 -3.33
N LYS A 35 -32.22 22.78 -2.08
CA LYS A 35 -31.39 23.39 -1.03
C LYS A 35 -29.91 23.08 -1.19
N PHE A 36 -29.54 22.04 -1.94
CA PHE A 36 -28.14 21.58 -2.08
C PHE A 36 -27.64 21.61 -3.53
N THR A 37 -28.50 21.99 -4.47
CA THR A 37 -28.16 22.23 -5.88
C THR A 37 -27.70 23.66 -6.19
N SER A 38 -27.68 24.56 -5.19
CA SER A 38 -27.20 25.94 -5.34
C SER A 38 -25.67 26.01 -5.54
N ALA A 39 -25.21 26.99 -6.33
CA ALA A 39 -23.79 27.18 -6.64
C ALA A 39 -22.92 27.49 -5.41
N GLU A 40 -23.51 27.98 -4.31
CA GLU A 40 -22.80 28.31 -3.07
C GLU A 40 -22.36 27.09 -2.25
N ILE A 41 -23.04 25.95 -2.43
CA ILE A 41 -22.73 24.67 -1.78
C ILE A 41 -21.90 23.77 -2.69
N ARG A 42 -22.00 23.93 -4.02
CA ARG A 42 -21.14 23.20 -4.97
C ARG A 42 -19.66 23.59 -4.79
N GLY A 43 -18.84 22.63 -4.35
CA GLY A 43 -17.38 22.75 -4.29
C GLY A 43 -16.79 22.59 -2.88
N TRP A 44 -15.74 23.37 -2.59
CA TRP A 44 -14.86 23.18 -1.42
C TRP A 44 -15.56 23.24 -0.05
N LYS A 45 -16.71 23.92 0.05
CA LYS A 45 -17.49 24.05 1.30
C LYS A 45 -18.23 22.75 1.67
N LEU A 46 -18.75 22.01 0.68
CA LEU A 46 -19.33 20.67 0.90
C LEU A 46 -18.25 19.69 1.34
N GLN A 47 -17.08 19.70 0.68
CA GLN A 47 -15.95 18.84 1.05
C GLN A 47 -15.37 19.14 2.44
N ARG A 48 -15.36 20.40 2.90
CA ARG A 48 -14.96 20.74 4.27
C ARG A 48 -15.94 20.27 5.33
N SER A 49 -17.24 20.35 5.04
CA SER A 49 -18.31 20.00 5.98
C SER A 49 -18.55 18.50 6.07
N ALA A 50 -18.18 17.74 5.03
CA ALA A 50 -18.21 16.28 5.00
C ALA A 50 -17.00 15.62 5.69
N ARG A 51 -16.05 16.40 6.24
CA ARG A 51 -14.89 15.84 6.95
C ARG A 51 -15.33 15.10 8.21
N GLU A 52 -14.79 13.90 8.37
CA GLU A 52 -15.00 13.00 9.51
C GLU A 52 -14.75 13.72 10.85
N THR A 53 -13.58 14.36 10.97
CA THR A 53 -13.17 15.10 12.18
C THR A 53 -14.14 16.22 12.56
N TYR A 54 -14.82 16.86 11.60
CA TYR A 54 -15.76 17.94 11.91
C TYR A 54 -17.12 17.40 12.39
N GLY A 55 -17.64 16.35 11.74
CA GLY A 55 -18.92 15.76 12.13
C GLY A 55 -18.86 15.07 13.49
N ASP A 56 -17.77 14.37 13.77
CA ASP A 56 -17.63 13.58 15.00
C ASP A 56 -17.42 14.43 16.26
N ASP A 57 -16.75 15.58 16.12
CA ASP A 57 -16.53 16.54 17.22
C ASP A 57 -17.73 17.50 17.43
N ALA A 58 -18.52 17.75 16.39
CA ALA A 58 -19.58 18.76 16.43
C ALA A 58 -20.98 18.21 16.74
N VAL A 59 -21.29 16.96 16.38
CA VAL A 59 -22.64 16.37 16.54
C VAL A 59 -22.76 15.67 17.89
N GLY A 60 -23.79 16.02 18.67
CA GLY A 60 -24.07 15.40 19.97
C GLY A 60 -25.54 15.47 20.36
N PHE A 61 -25.89 14.80 21.46
CA PHE A 61 -27.28 14.70 21.97
C PHE A 61 -28.27 14.23 20.90
N VAL A 62 -27.94 13.10 20.27
CA VAL A 62 -28.73 12.52 19.18
C VAL A 62 -29.87 11.69 19.75
N GLN A 63 -31.07 11.86 19.20
CA GLN A 63 -32.29 11.16 19.59
C GLN A 63 -33.06 10.68 18.35
N VAL A 64 -33.68 9.52 18.45
CA VAL A 64 -34.34 8.80 17.34
C VAL A 64 -35.81 8.56 17.69
N GLN A 65 -36.69 8.68 16.71
CA GLN A 65 -38.10 8.30 16.80
C GLN A 65 -38.51 7.58 15.51
N ARG A 66 -39.24 6.48 15.65
CA ARG A 66 -39.85 5.76 14.52
C ARG A 66 -41.37 5.90 14.58
N SER A 67 -41.96 6.26 13.45
CA SER A 67 -43.41 6.30 13.26
C SER A 67 -43.74 5.54 11.99
N GLY A 68 -44.06 4.25 12.12
CA GLY A 68 -44.22 3.35 10.98
C GLY A 68 -42.90 3.13 10.24
N HIS A 69 -42.90 3.40 8.93
CA HIS A 69 -41.72 3.30 8.06
C HIS A 69 -40.85 4.59 8.07
N VAL A 70 -41.29 5.65 8.75
CA VAL A 70 -40.58 6.93 8.79
C VAL A 70 -39.75 7.02 10.07
N CYS A 71 -38.44 7.19 9.92
CA CYS A 71 -37.49 7.40 11.00
C CYS A 71 -37.06 8.86 11.07
N THR A 72 -37.19 9.48 12.24
CA THR A 72 -36.80 10.85 12.51
C THR A 72 -35.66 10.89 13.52
N VAL A 73 -34.55 11.51 13.15
CA VAL A 73 -33.37 11.69 14.01
C VAL A 73 -33.13 13.18 14.26
N LYS A 74 -33.00 13.56 15.53
CA LYS A 74 -32.65 14.94 15.92
C LYS A 74 -31.28 14.97 16.60
N ALA A 75 -30.52 16.02 16.36
CA ALA A 75 -29.20 16.21 16.98
C ALA A 75 -28.91 17.69 17.28
N LYS A 76 -27.98 17.93 18.20
CA LYS A 76 -27.41 19.25 18.47
C LYS A 76 -26.02 19.35 17.85
N ILE A 77 -25.72 20.48 17.21
CA ILE A 77 -24.46 20.70 16.49
C ILE A 77 -23.77 21.94 17.04
N THR A 78 -22.56 21.74 17.57
CA THR A 78 -21.75 22.82 18.14
C THR A 78 -21.14 23.71 17.04
N PRO A 79 -21.23 25.05 17.14
CA PRO A 79 -20.66 25.94 16.13
C PRO A 79 -19.12 25.93 16.11
N GLU A 80 -18.53 25.70 14.94
CA GLU A 80 -17.06 25.62 14.72
C GLU A 80 -16.27 26.84 15.26
N HIS A 81 -16.76 28.06 15.01
CA HIS A 81 -16.02 29.30 15.33
C HIS A 81 -16.47 29.95 16.65
N ARG A 82 -17.51 29.43 17.31
CA ARG A 82 -18.08 30.00 18.53
C ARG A 82 -18.55 28.89 19.47
N ILE A 83 -17.59 28.10 19.95
CA ILE A 83 -17.81 26.88 20.74
C ILE A 83 -18.60 27.15 22.05
N LYS A 84 -18.57 28.38 22.57
CA LYS A 84 -19.35 28.81 23.75
C LYS A 84 -20.80 29.26 23.44
N SER A 85 -21.18 29.33 22.17
CA SER A 85 -22.53 29.74 21.75
C SER A 85 -23.53 28.58 21.80
N LYS A 86 -24.83 28.90 21.79
CA LYS A 86 -25.91 27.90 21.75
C LYS A 86 -25.74 26.99 20.53
N ALA A 87 -25.81 25.67 20.76
CA ALA A 87 -25.75 24.66 19.70
C ALA A 87 -26.95 24.76 18.76
N TYR A 88 -26.74 24.42 17.49
CA TYR A 88 -27.78 24.39 16.46
C TYR A 88 -28.58 23.08 16.52
N SER A 89 -29.89 23.15 16.40
CA SER A 89 -30.75 21.97 16.34
C SER A 89 -30.94 21.50 14.91
N CYS A 90 -30.67 20.23 14.63
CA CYS A 90 -30.88 19.60 13.33
C CYS A 90 -31.86 18.44 13.40
N THR A 91 -32.61 18.23 12.33
CA THR A 91 -33.59 17.15 12.17
C THR A 91 -33.40 16.48 10.83
N PHE A 92 -33.27 15.17 10.84
CA PHE A 92 -33.18 14.28 9.71
C PHE A 92 -34.41 13.38 9.70
N THR A 93 -34.97 13.13 8.53
CA THR A 93 -36.09 12.21 8.36
C THR A 93 -35.86 11.35 7.12
N CYS A 94 -36.02 10.03 7.25
CA CYS A 94 -35.93 9.08 6.14
C CYS A 94 -37.10 8.09 6.16
N ASP A 95 -37.37 7.52 4.99
CA ASP A 95 -38.20 6.35 4.81
C ASP A 95 -37.30 5.11 4.83
N GLU A 96 -37.43 4.27 5.86
CA GLU A 96 -36.64 3.05 6.02
C GLU A 96 -37.10 1.93 5.06
N LYS A 97 -38.32 2.00 4.52
CA LYS A 97 -38.85 0.97 3.60
C LYS A 97 -38.46 1.26 2.16
N GLU A 98 -38.63 2.50 1.72
CA GLU A 98 -38.28 2.92 0.37
C GLU A 98 -36.78 3.25 0.24
N GLU A 99 -36.01 3.13 1.32
CA GLU A 99 -34.59 3.51 1.41
C GLU A 99 -34.37 4.91 0.80
N MET A 100 -35.07 5.92 1.33
CA MET A 100 -34.96 7.32 0.86
C MET A 100 -34.82 8.33 1.98
N VAL A 101 -33.93 9.31 1.84
CA VAL A 101 -33.88 10.47 2.73
C VAL A 101 -34.99 11.44 2.33
N LEU A 102 -35.88 11.76 3.26
CA LEU A 102 -37.00 12.68 3.01
C LEU A 102 -36.59 14.14 3.27
N ASN A 103 -35.86 14.41 4.35
CA ASN A 103 -35.44 15.78 4.66
C ASN A 103 -34.28 15.88 5.66
N VAL A 104 -33.48 16.95 5.54
CA VAL A 104 -32.45 17.34 6.52
C VAL A 104 -32.48 18.84 6.77
N ASN A 105 -32.97 19.25 7.95
CA ASN A 105 -33.15 20.66 8.31
C ASN A 105 -32.31 21.05 9.52
N CYS A 106 -31.80 22.27 9.49
CA CYS A 106 -31.15 22.94 10.62
C CYS A 106 -31.98 24.17 11.00
N HIS A 107 -32.42 24.25 12.25
CA HIS A 107 -33.46 25.21 12.66
C HIS A 107 -32.95 26.53 13.21
N ASP A 108 -31.69 26.55 13.65
CA ASP A 108 -31.13 27.67 14.40
C ASP A 108 -30.06 28.44 13.61
N CYS A 109 -29.92 28.17 12.30
CA CYS A 109 -28.85 28.72 11.45
C CYS A 109 -29.37 29.78 10.46
N ALA A 110 -28.65 30.89 10.31
CA ALA A 110 -28.99 31.94 9.35
C ALA A 110 -29.11 31.46 7.89
N ALA A 111 -28.43 30.35 7.54
CA ALA A 111 -28.48 29.73 6.22
C ALA A 111 -29.54 28.61 6.08
N GLN A 112 -30.53 28.53 6.97
CA GLN A 112 -31.56 27.48 7.00
C GLN A 112 -32.31 27.30 5.67
N LYS A 113 -32.57 28.40 4.94
CA LYS A 113 -33.34 28.38 3.69
C LYS A 113 -32.56 27.84 2.48
N GLY A 114 -31.23 27.89 2.51
CA GLY A 114 -30.38 27.64 1.35
C GLY A 114 -29.47 26.41 1.46
N GLY A 115 -29.68 25.54 2.45
CA GLY A 115 -28.77 24.44 2.78
C GLY A 115 -27.57 24.93 3.59
N CYS A 116 -27.43 24.48 4.83
CA CYS A 116 -26.35 24.92 5.70
C CYS A 116 -25.30 23.82 5.91
N LYS A 117 -24.08 24.23 6.29
CA LYS A 117 -22.99 23.29 6.61
C LYS A 117 -23.35 22.28 7.70
N HIS A 118 -24.24 22.64 8.61
CA HIS A 118 -24.68 21.79 9.72
C HIS A 118 -25.58 20.65 9.22
N SER A 119 -26.50 20.92 8.28
CA SER A 119 -27.33 19.87 7.66
C SER A 119 -26.47 18.85 6.90
N VAL A 120 -25.46 19.32 6.17
CA VAL A 120 -24.53 18.43 5.45
C VAL A 120 -23.69 17.60 6.41
N ALA A 121 -23.12 18.24 7.44
CA ALA A 121 -22.33 17.53 8.45
C ALA A 121 -23.15 16.46 9.18
N PHE A 122 -24.42 16.75 9.47
CA PHE A 122 -25.32 15.79 10.10
C PHE A 122 -25.68 14.60 9.21
N LEU A 123 -26.00 14.85 7.93
CA LEU A 123 -26.28 13.80 6.95
C LEU A 123 -25.08 12.87 6.77
N MET A 124 -23.88 13.43 6.60
CA MET A 124 -22.65 12.65 6.43
C MET A 124 -22.25 11.91 7.71
N TRP A 125 -22.56 12.47 8.88
CA TRP A 125 -22.36 11.79 10.16
C TRP A 125 -23.27 10.56 10.29
N LEU A 126 -24.56 10.69 9.93
CA LEU A 126 -25.50 9.56 9.97
C LEU A 126 -25.08 8.42 9.04
N HIS A 127 -24.68 8.76 7.80
CA HIS A 127 -24.15 7.78 6.85
C HIS A 127 -22.99 6.98 7.46
N ARG A 128 -21.94 7.66 7.97
CA ARG A 128 -20.79 6.99 8.59
C ARG A 128 -21.18 6.11 9.78
N ARG A 129 -22.00 6.62 10.70
CA ARG A 129 -22.40 5.86 11.90
C ARG A 129 -23.32 4.68 11.58
N SER A 130 -24.06 4.74 10.48
CA SER A 130 -24.88 3.62 10.03
C SER A 130 -24.08 2.50 9.36
N GLU A 131 -22.86 2.79 8.88
CA GLU A 131 -21.92 1.80 8.33
C GLU A 131 -20.98 1.21 9.40
N GLU A 132 -20.98 1.75 10.62
CA GLU A 132 -20.20 1.19 11.74
C GLU A 132 -20.87 -0.08 12.30
N PRO A 133 -20.15 -1.21 12.43
CA PRO A 133 -20.72 -2.45 12.97
C PRO A 133 -21.08 -2.30 14.45
N SER A 134 -22.17 -2.93 14.88
CA SER A 134 -22.75 -2.76 16.21
C SER A 134 -21.81 -3.26 17.34
N PRO A 135 -21.84 -2.68 18.56
CA PRO A 135 -20.98 -3.10 19.67
C PRO A 135 -21.21 -4.54 20.12
N THR A 136 -22.39 -5.11 19.87
CA THR A 136 -22.72 -6.52 20.12
C THR A 136 -22.11 -7.46 19.09
N GLU A 137 -21.71 -6.98 17.91
CA GLU A 137 -20.84 -7.70 16.96
C GLU A 137 -19.34 -7.60 17.33
N LYS A 138 -18.97 -6.75 18.30
CA LYS A 138 -17.59 -6.67 18.82
C LYS A 138 -17.46 -7.46 20.14
N LYS A 139 -16.68 -8.55 20.13
CA LYS A 139 -16.34 -9.36 21.32
C LYS A 139 -15.91 -8.49 22.52
N CYS A 140 -16.43 -8.78 23.71
CA CYS A 140 -16.15 -8.05 24.96
C CYS A 140 -14.74 -8.32 25.52
N TYR A 141 -14.02 -7.26 25.90
CA TYR A 141 -12.61 -7.28 26.35
C TYR A 141 -12.44 -7.15 27.88
N TRP A 142 -13.47 -7.38 28.69
CA TRP A 142 -13.36 -7.45 30.16
C TRP A 142 -12.70 -8.77 30.62
N ALA A 143 -11.49 -9.01 30.11
CA ALA A 143 -10.52 -9.99 30.59
C ALA A 143 -9.15 -9.31 30.66
N LYS A 144 -8.28 -9.77 31.58
CA LYS A 144 -7.07 -9.07 32.02
C LYS A 144 -6.13 -8.54 30.89
N PRO A 145 -5.35 -7.47 31.15
CA PRO A 145 -4.82 -6.56 30.12
C PRO A 145 -3.52 -7.06 29.45
N LYS A 146 -3.42 -6.92 28.12
CA LYS A 146 -2.26 -7.32 27.30
C LYS A 146 -1.05 -6.34 27.31
N LEU A 147 -1.11 -5.23 28.05
CA LEU A 147 -0.02 -4.24 28.10
C LEU A 147 1.19 -4.64 28.98
N ALA A 148 1.36 -5.92 29.32
CA ALA A 148 2.68 -6.37 29.77
C ALA A 148 3.70 -6.47 28.62
N THR A 149 3.36 -6.18 27.37
CA THR A 149 4.33 -6.16 26.27
C THR A 149 4.18 -4.92 25.38
N ILE A 150 5.31 -4.24 25.18
CA ILE A 150 5.49 -3.01 24.42
C ILE A 150 5.12 -3.26 22.94
N GLY A 151 4.14 -2.52 22.42
CA GLY A 151 3.57 -2.74 21.10
C GLY A 151 4.39 -2.17 19.94
N THR A 152 4.63 -3.00 18.92
CA THR A 152 5.12 -2.58 17.60
C THR A 152 3.97 -2.41 16.60
N LYS A 153 4.09 -1.43 15.70
CA LYS A 153 3.02 -0.85 14.88
C LYS A 153 2.77 -1.51 13.51
N PHE A 154 3.09 -2.79 13.33
CA PHE A 154 2.88 -3.52 12.07
C PHE A 154 2.50 -4.98 12.34
N ILE A 155 1.57 -5.53 11.54
CA ILE A 155 1.16 -6.94 11.57
C ILE A 155 2.08 -7.68 10.59
N LYS A 156 2.81 -8.72 11.07
CA LYS A 156 3.70 -9.51 10.22
C LYS A 156 2.90 -10.63 9.56
N ALA A 157 3.31 -11.06 8.37
CA ALA A 157 2.64 -12.14 7.64
C ALA A 157 2.58 -13.48 8.43
N LYS A 158 3.57 -13.74 9.30
CA LYS A 158 3.57 -14.88 10.22
C LYS A 158 2.41 -14.87 11.24
N ASP A 159 1.84 -13.70 11.49
CA ASP A 159 0.70 -13.51 12.39
C ASP A 159 -0.65 -13.62 11.66
N MET A 160 -0.63 -13.87 10.34
CA MET A 160 -1.83 -14.03 9.50
C MET A 160 -2.17 -15.50 9.18
N GLY A 161 -1.34 -16.45 9.60
CA GLY A 161 -1.59 -17.89 9.44
C GLY A 161 -2.07 -18.54 10.75
N PRO A 162 -2.93 -19.58 10.70
CA PRO A 162 -3.25 -20.34 11.89
C PRO A 162 -1.98 -21.04 12.38
N SER A 163 -1.58 -20.72 13.61
CA SER A 163 -0.54 -21.47 14.32
C SER A 163 -0.88 -22.95 14.29
N SER A 164 0.12 -23.77 13.93
CA SER A 164 0.09 -25.23 13.92
C SER A 164 -0.87 -25.82 14.97
N VAL A 165 -1.95 -26.42 14.49
CA VAL A 165 -2.74 -27.38 15.27
C VAL A 165 -2.57 -28.73 14.59
N THR A 166 -1.85 -29.60 15.29
CA THR A 166 -1.97 -31.05 15.17
C THR A 166 -3.41 -31.44 15.42
N THR A 167 -4.14 -31.81 14.37
CA THR A 167 -5.32 -32.67 14.47
C THR A 167 -5.32 -33.60 13.27
N GLU A 168 -5.15 -34.88 13.56
CA GLU A 168 -5.54 -35.98 12.68
C GLU A 168 -6.99 -35.76 12.27
N ASP A 169 -7.24 -35.48 11.00
CA ASP A 169 -8.58 -35.57 10.43
C ASP A 169 -8.67 -36.73 9.46
N LYS A 170 -9.65 -37.56 9.78
CA LYS A 170 -9.96 -38.85 9.18
C LYS A 170 -10.41 -38.69 7.74
N ASN A 171 -9.98 -39.65 6.94
CA ASN A 171 -10.53 -40.08 5.65
C ASN A 171 -11.96 -39.56 5.36
N THR A 172 -12.05 -38.66 4.39
CA THR A 172 -13.23 -38.57 3.52
C THR A 172 -12.73 -38.68 2.08
N ASP A 173 -13.06 -39.80 1.44
CA ASP A 173 -12.88 -40.01 0.00
C ASP A 173 -13.60 -38.89 -0.76
N ASN A 174 -12.82 -38.00 -1.38
CA ASN A 174 -13.34 -36.95 -2.27
C ASN A 174 -12.56 -36.96 -3.59
N THR A 175 -12.56 -38.11 -4.27
CA THR A 175 -11.85 -38.33 -5.54
C THR A 175 -12.41 -37.50 -6.70
N ASN A 176 -13.63 -36.95 -6.60
CA ASN A 176 -14.26 -36.17 -7.66
C ASN A 176 -14.02 -34.65 -7.58
N SER A 177 -13.85 -34.06 -6.39
CA SER A 177 -13.60 -32.61 -6.26
C SER A 177 -12.20 -32.23 -6.74
N ASP A 178 -11.22 -33.10 -6.51
CA ASP A 178 -9.84 -32.90 -6.91
C ASP A 178 -9.69 -33.01 -8.44
N GLN A 179 -10.44 -33.88 -9.10
CA GLN A 179 -10.44 -34.00 -10.55
C GLN A 179 -10.97 -32.73 -11.25
N PHE A 180 -12.05 -32.14 -10.74
CA PHE A 180 -12.57 -30.89 -11.27
C PHE A 180 -11.58 -29.75 -11.08
N PHE A 181 -11.01 -29.62 -9.87
CA PHE A 181 -10.00 -28.59 -9.60
C PHE A 181 -8.76 -28.77 -10.49
N LEU A 182 -8.26 -29.99 -10.66
CA LEU A 182 -7.14 -30.29 -11.56
C LEU A 182 -7.47 -30.01 -13.03
N ALA A 183 -8.69 -30.31 -13.49
CA ALA A 183 -9.13 -30.00 -14.85
C ALA A 183 -9.24 -28.48 -15.10
N VAL A 184 -9.72 -27.72 -14.11
CA VAL A 184 -9.73 -26.25 -14.14
C VAL A 184 -8.31 -25.70 -14.16
N VAL A 185 -7.41 -26.25 -13.32
CA VAL A 185 -5.98 -25.89 -13.30
C VAL A 185 -5.30 -26.14 -14.65
N GLN A 186 -5.58 -27.29 -15.27
CA GLN A 186 -5.05 -27.67 -16.58
C GLN A 186 -5.55 -26.71 -17.68
N SER A 187 -6.86 -26.45 -17.72
CA SER A 187 -7.46 -25.53 -18.69
C SER A 187 -6.97 -24.08 -18.54
N LEU A 188 -6.69 -23.63 -17.30
CA LEU A 188 -6.12 -22.30 -17.06
C LEU A 188 -4.68 -22.17 -17.59
N LYS A 189 -3.88 -23.25 -17.51
CA LYS A 189 -2.51 -23.29 -18.05
C LYS A 189 -2.49 -23.31 -19.58
N GLU A 190 -3.35 -24.10 -20.19
CA GLU A 190 -3.40 -24.29 -21.66
C GLU A 190 -3.95 -23.05 -22.38
N ASN A 191 -4.91 -22.34 -21.77
CA ASN A 191 -5.60 -21.21 -22.40
C ASN A 191 -5.10 -19.82 -21.97
N SER A 192 -4.05 -19.73 -21.13
CA SER A 192 -3.47 -18.46 -20.67
C SER A 192 -4.50 -17.45 -20.08
N ILE A 193 -5.53 -17.94 -19.38
CA ILE A 193 -6.63 -17.12 -18.87
C ILE A 193 -6.19 -16.39 -17.60
N LYS A 194 -6.14 -15.04 -17.64
CA LYS A 194 -5.80 -14.20 -16.49
C LYS A 194 -7.03 -13.96 -15.59
N ASN A 195 -7.14 -14.68 -14.48
CA ASN A 195 -8.11 -14.43 -13.41
C ASN A 195 -7.48 -14.60 -12.01
N GLN A 196 -8.20 -14.31 -10.92
CA GLN A 196 -7.63 -14.41 -9.57
C GLN A 196 -7.16 -15.84 -9.22
N LEU A 197 -7.84 -16.89 -9.69
CA LEU A 197 -7.41 -18.28 -9.49
C LEU A 197 -6.11 -18.59 -10.23
N SER A 198 -5.93 -18.07 -11.44
CA SER A 198 -4.71 -18.26 -12.24
C SER A 198 -3.46 -17.75 -11.50
N VAL A 199 -3.56 -16.71 -10.66
CA VAL A 199 -2.44 -16.18 -9.86
C VAL A 199 -1.95 -17.18 -8.80
N TYR A 200 -2.87 -17.99 -8.24
CA TYR A 200 -2.57 -19.03 -7.26
C TYR A 200 -2.22 -20.37 -7.91
N VAL A 201 -2.80 -20.65 -9.08
CA VAL A 201 -2.76 -21.95 -9.75
C VAL A 201 -1.67 -22.07 -10.81
N THR A 202 -1.33 -20.97 -11.49
CA THR A 202 -0.11 -20.93 -12.31
C THR A 202 1.08 -20.91 -11.35
N LYS A 203 1.59 -22.10 -11.06
CA LYS A 203 2.91 -22.26 -10.44
C LYS A 203 3.91 -21.60 -11.39
N ASN A 204 4.15 -20.32 -11.20
CA ASN A 204 5.31 -19.68 -11.80
C ASN A 204 6.52 -20.38 -11.16
N GLU A 205 7.18 -21.21 -11.95
CA GLU A 205 8.27 -22.08 -11.52
C GLU A 205 9.39 -21.29 -10.83
N TYR A 206 9.55 -20.02 -11.20
CA TYR A 206 10.55 -19.11 -10.65
C TYR A 206 10.18 -18.58 -9.26
N LYS A 207 8.94 -18.74 -8.78
CA LYS A 207 8.60 -18.47 -7.36
C LYS A 207 9.48 -19.30 -6.42
N LYS A 208 9.91 -20.49 -6.84
CA LYS A 208 10.84 -21.35 -6.06
C LYS A 208 12.20 -20.69 -5.82
N LEU A 209 12.54 -19.64 -6.56
CA LEU A 209 13.75 -18.83 -6.36
C LEU A 209 13.56 -17.75 -5.29
N SER A 210 12.37 -17.56 -4.72
CA SER A 210 12.19 -16.60 -3.63
C SER A 210 12.91 -17.08 -2.38
N LEU A 211 13.50 -16.16 -1.61
CA LEU A 211 14.19 -16.51 -0.38
C LEU A 211 13.25 -17.15 0.65
N HIS A 212 11.98 -16.77 0.63
CA HIS A 212 10.96 -17.38 1.49
C HIS A 212 10.74 -18.86 1.14
N ASN A 213 10.60 -19.21 -0.14
CA ASN A 213 10.50 -20.61 -0.54
C ASN A 213 11.79 -21.39 -0.29
N LEU A 214 12.95 -20.76 -0.51
CA LEU A 214 14.25 -21.38 -0.28
C LEU A 214 14.50 -21.64 1.20
N VAL A 215 14.13 -20.74 2.11
CA VAL A 215 14.30 -20.97 3.56
C VAL A 215 13.41 -22.10 4.05
N HIS A 216 12.18 -22.22 3.54
CA HIS A 216 11.33 -23.36 3.87
C HIS A 216 11.91 -24.69 3.37
N GLN A 217 12.43 -24.74 2.15
CA GLN A 217 13.10 -25.94 1.63
C GLN A 217 14.35 -26.28 2.45
N TYR A 218 15.17 -25.26 2.76
CA TYR A 218 16.37 -25.42 3.57
C TYR A 218 16.08 -26.02 4.95
N LYS A 219 15.03 -25.54 5.62
CA LYS A 219 14.53 -26.09 6.90
C LYS A 219 14.04 -27.54 6.77
N ASN A 220 13.25 -27.82 5.73
CA ASN A 220 12.66 -29.15 5.53
C ASN A 220 13.71 -30.22 5.21
N GLU A 221 14.82 -29.83 4.59
CA GLU A 221 15.98 -30.70 4.34
C GLU A 221 16.84 -30.93 5.60
N GLY A 222 16.49 -30.35 6.76
CA GLY A 222 17.19 -30.56 8.03
C GLY A 222 18.50 -29.79 8.17
N ASN A 223 18.71 -28.76 7.34
CA ASN A 223 19.95 -27.98 7.35
C ASN A 223 20.07 -27.06 8.57
N ASN A 224 21.29 -26.56 8.83
CA ASN A 224 21.59 -25.69 9.96
C ASN A 224 21.01 -24.28 9.79
N ILE A 225 19.91 -24.00 10.49
CA ILE A 225 19.22 -22.70 10.44
C ILE A 225 19.94 -21.57 11.18
N ASN A 226 21.04 -21.86 11.90
CA ASN A 226 21.79 -20.86 12.66
C ASN A 226 22.94 -20.23 11.86
N SER A 227 23.26 -20.76 10.67
CA SER A 227 24.31 -20.24 9.81
C SER A 227 23.70 -19.56 8.58
N ALA A 228 23.87 -18.25 8.49
CA ALA A 228 23.46 -17.48 7.32
C ALA A 228 24.33 -17.81 6.10
N ASP A 229 25.61 -18.15 6.33
CA ASP A 229 26.54 -18.58 5.30
C ASP A 229 26.11 -19.89 4.65
N ASP A 230 25.80 -20.91 5.46
CA ASP A 230 25.32 -22.21 4.96
C ASP A 230 24.04 -22.05 4.11
N PHE A 231 23.15 -21.13 4.52
CA PHE A 231 21.95 -20.83 3.75
C PHE A 231 22.23 -20.07 2.44
N ILE A 232 23.20 -19.16 2.43
CA ILE A 232 23.63 -18.48 1.20
C ILE A 232 24.22 -19.51 0.24
N ASP A 233 25.12 -20.37 0.70
CA ASP A 233 25.72 -21.45 -0.11
C ASP A 233 24.65 -22.37 -0.67
N TYR A 234 23.68 -22.78 0.17
CA TYR A 234 22.52 -23.54 -0.27
C TYR A 234 21.75 -22.82 -1.39
N CYS A 235 21.45 -21.53 -1.22
CA CYS A 235 20.75 -20.75 -2.23
C CYS A 235 21.54 -20.67 -3.55
N SER A 236 22.87 -20.51 -3.48
CA SER A 236 23.76 -20.50 -4.64
C SER A 236 23.70 -21.81 -5.45
N THR A 237 23.47 -22.95 -4.81
CA THR A 237 23.25 -24.22 -5.53
C THR A 237 21.91 -24.29 -6.27
N LYS A 238 20.87 -23.60 -5.77
CA LYS A 238 19.50 -23.66 -6.32
C LYS A 238 19.23 -22.58 -7.38
N ILE A 239 19.84 -21.40 -7.21
CA ILE A 239 19.75 -20.23 -8.09
C ILE A 239 20.87 -20.33 -9.14
N THR A 240 20.65 -21.12 -10.19
CA THR A 240 21.57 -21.26 -11.32
C THR A 240 21.49 -20.07 -12.28
N ILE A 241 22.54 -19.79 -13.04
CA ILE A 241 22.57 -18.71 -14.06
C ILE A 241 21.38 -18.79 -15.03
N GLU A 242 21.04 -19.98 -15.54
CA GLU A 242 19.91 -20.17 -16.44
C GLU A 242 18.58 -19.72 -15.81
N LYS A 243 18.34 -20.07 -14.55
CA LYS A 243 17.16 -19.64 -13.79
C LYS A 243 17.15 -18.13 -13.53
N CYS A 244 18.31 -17.51 -13.34
CA CYS A 244 18.41 -16.05 -13.22
C CYS A 244 17.92 -15.35 -14.49
N HIS A 245 18.37 -15.80 -15.67
CA HIS A 245 17.93 -15.25 -16.96
C HIS A 245 16.43 -15.37 -17.15
N LYS A 246 15.89 -16.58 -16.93
CA LYS A 246 14.44 -16.81 -17.08
C LYS A 246 13.60 -16.03 -16.07
N ALA A 247 14.10 -15.85 -14.85
CA ALA A 247 13.44 -15.03 -13.83
C ALA A 247 13.42 -13.54 -14.22
N GLU A 248 14.49 -13.04 -14.84
CA GLU A 248 14.56 -11.67 -15.37
C GLU A 248 13.54 -11.47 -16.48
N GLU A 249 13.49 -12.37 -17.48
CA GLU A 249 12.51 -12.33 -18.57
C GLU A 249 11.06 -12.34 -18.04
N ALA A 250 10.78 -13.22 -17.07
CA ALA A 250 9.47 -13.34 -16.44
C ALA A 250 9.08 -12.12 -15.57
N THR A 251 10.02 -11.21 -15.31
CA THR A 251 9.83 -10.03 -14.47
C THR A 251 10.06 -8.71 -15.19
N VAL A 252 10.18 -8.70 -16.53
CA VAL A 252 10.32 -7.49 -17.39
C VAL A 252 9.26 -6.41 -17.11
N CYS A 253 8.04 -6.80 -16.72
CA CYS A 253 6.96 -5.87 -16.38
C CYS A 253 7.10 -5.23 -14.98
N GLN A 254 8.18 -5.54 -14.26
CA GLN A 254 8.57 -5.02 -12.94
C GLN A 254 7.40 -4.87 -11.96
N ALA A 255 7.03 -3.65 -11.58
CA ALA A 255 6.02 -3.37 -10.57
C ALA A 255 4.64 -3.99 -10.87
N SER A 256 4.34 -4.29 -12.13
CA SER A 256 3.12 -4.96 -12.57
C SER A 256 3.22 -6.50 -12.51
N SER A 257 4.39 -7.06 -12.22
CA SER A 257 4.62 -8.50 -12.10
C SER A 257 4.58 -8.95 -10.64
N PRO A 258 3.66 -9.84 -10.23
CA PRO A 258 3.66 -10.42 -8.89
C PRO A 258 4.94 -11.19 -8.58
N LEU A 259 5.54 -11.86 -9.58
CA LEU A 259 6.81 -12.58 -9.41
C LEU A 259 7.94 -11.59 -9.05
N TRP A 260 7.94 -10.39 -9.64
CA TRP A 260 8.95 -9.37 -9.32
C TRP A 260 8.92 -8.96 -7.84
N HIS A 261 7.71 -8.81 -7.27
CA HIS A 261 7.57 -8.54 -5.83
C HIS A 261 8.03 -9.72 -4.98
N GLU A 262 7.63 -10.94 -5.35
CA GLU A 262 8.00 -12.18 -4.66
C GLU A 262 9.52 -12.40 -4.65
N LEU A 263 10.20 -12.16 -5.78
CA LEU A 263 11.66 -12.30 -5.83
C LEU A 263 12.38 -11.19 -5.06
N ARG A 264 11.80 -10.02 -4.88
CA ARG A 264 12.41 -8.94 -4.08
C ARG A 264 12.22 -9.15 -2.58
N TYR A 265 11.22 -9.92 -2.18
CA TYR A 265 10.91 -10.19 -0.77
C TYR A 265 12.12 -10.80 -0.05
N CYS A 266 12.47 -10.22 1.11
CA CYS A 266 13.63 -10.57 1.93
C CYS A 266 15.03 -10.38 1.29
N ARG A 267 15.11 -9.84 0.06
CA ARG A 267 16.38 -9.47 -0.59
C ARG A 267 16.72 -8.00 -0.38
N ILE A 268 18.01 -7.68 -0.27
CA ILE A 268 18.48 -6.30 -0.35
C ILE A 268 18.51 -5.90 -1.83
N THR A 269 17.66 -4.95 -2.20
CA THR A 269 17.59 -4.45 -3.57
C THR A 269 18.51 -3.24 -3.77
N ALA A 270 18.91 -2.97 -5.02
CA ALA A 270 19.76 -1.81 -5.35
C ALA A 270 19.28 -0.47 -4.77
N SER A 271 17.97 -0.23 -4.70
CA SER A 271 17.43 1.02 -4.11
C SER A 271 17.55 1.10 -2.59
N LYS A 272 17.92 -0.01 -1.93
CA LYS A 272 18.06 -0.19 -0.48
C LYS A 272 19.48 -0.51 -0.03
N VAL A 273 20.39 -0.78 -0.95
CA VAL A 273 21.76 -1.23 -0.64
C VAL A 273 22.56 -0.20 0.15
N HIS A 274 22.44 1.10 -0.18
CA HIS A 274 23.09 2.16 0.60
C HIS A 274 22.61 2.17 2.05
N GLU A 275 21.31 2.02 2.26
CA GLU A 275 20.70 2.02 3.59
C GLU A 275 21.16 0.78 4.37
N ALA A 276 21.17 -0.40 3.72
CA ALA A 276 21.66 -1.64 4.32
C ALA A 276 23.13 -1.58 4.72
N ALA A 277 24.01 -1.07 3.84
CA ALA A 277 25.45 -0.97 4.11
C ALA A 277 25.82 -0.02 5.25
N HIS A 278 24.93 0.91 5.63
CA HIS A 278 25.16 1.89 6.70
C HIS A 278 24.29 1.64 7.93
N CYS A 279 23.36 0.68 7.87
CA CYS A 279 22.44 0.40 8.96
C CYS A 279 23.15 -0.36 10.08
N LYS A 280 23.07 0.20 11.30
CA LYS A 280 23.63 -0.43 12.51
C LYS A 280 22.55 -1.00 13.42
N THR A 281 21.28 -0.79 13.09
CA THR A 281 20.15 -1.23 13.92
C THR A 281 19.63 -2.58 13.42
N PRO A 282 19.52 -3.60 14.29
CA PRO A 282 19.05 -4.93 13.93
C PRO A 282 17.52 -5.01 13.76
N ASP A 283 16.81 -3.93 14.07
CA ASP A 283 15.38 -3.77 13.83
C ASP A 283 15.03 -2.36 13.35
N GLY A 284 13.91 -2.22 12.64
CA GLY A 284 13.36 -0.93 12.23
C GLY A 284 12.80 -0.89 10.82
N ALA A 285 12.52 0.33 10.35
CA ALA A 285 11.80 0.57 9.10
C ALA A 285 12.47 -0.03 7.86
N LEU A 286 13.80 -0.12 7.82
CA LEU A 286 14.52 -0.74 6.69
C LEU A 286 14.23 -2.23 6.58
N ILE A 287 14.22 -2.95 7.70
CA ILE A 287 13.93 -4.39 7.72
C ILE A 287 12.49 -4.62 7.35
N GLU A 288 11.55 -3.88 7.94
CA GLU A 288 10.14 -3.97 7.59
C GLU A 288 9.93 -3.74 6.08
N GLN A 289 10.64 -2.78 5.47
CA GLN A 289 10.61 -2.58 4.02
C GLN A 289 11.21 -3.74 3.21
N ILE A 290 12.29 -4.38 3.68
CA ILE A 290 12.86 -5.59 3.07
C ILE A 290 11.87 -6.77 3.15
N PHE A 291 11.09 -6.83 4.23
CA PHE A 291 9.98 -7.77 4.42
C PHE A 291 8.65 -7.28 3.79
N GLY A 292 8.72 -6.36 2.82
CA GLY A 292 7.56 -5.98 2.01
C GLY A 292 6.54 -5.07 2.70
N ALA A 293 6.92 -4.38 3.78
CA ALA A 293 6.03 -3.42 4.42
C ALA A 293 5.54 -2.36 3.43
N TYR A 294 4.23 -2.09 3.47
CA TYR A 294 3.59 -1.14 2.58
C TYR A 294 4.07 0.29 2.87
N VAL A 295 4.53 0.96 1.81
CA VAL A 295 4.86 2.39 1.84
C VAL A 295 3.80 3.14 1.04
N PRO A 296 3.04 4.06 1.66
CA PRO A 296 2.04 4.86 0.95
C PRO A 296 2.63 5.60 -0.25
N GLU A 297 1.94 5.55 -1.38
CA GLU A 297 2.39 6.25 -2.58
C GLU A 297 2.38 7.77 -2.39
N THR A 298 3.55 8.37 -2.57
CA THR A 298 3.70 9.83 -2.56
C THR A 298 3.45 10.43 -3.95
N LEU A 299 3.18 11.75 -4.02
CA LEU A 299 3.03 12.46 -5.29
C LEU A 299 4.29 12.34 -6.18
N SER A 300 5.47 12.32 -5.57
CA SER A 300 6.73 12.12 -6.29
C SER A 300 6.84 10.72 -6.91
N MET A 301 6.39 9.68 -6.20
CA MET A 301 6.35 8.31 -6.74
C MET A 301 5.37 8.19 -7.90
N LYS A 302 4.17 8.77 -7.76
CA LYS A 302 3.16 8.79 -8.84
C LYS A 302 3.66 9.52 -10.08
N ARG A 303 4.38 10.64 -9.91
CA ARG A 303 5.01 11.35 -11.03
C ARG A 303 6.10 10.50 -11.68
N GLY A 304 6.95 9.84 -10.90
CA GLY A 304 7.97 8.91 -11.38
C GLY A 304 7.38 7.86 -12.32
N LYS A 305 6.43 7.08 -11.81
CA LYS A 305 5.73 6.02 -12.59
C LYS A 305 5.11 6.54 -13.88
N ARG A 306 4.50 7.73 -13.84
CA ARG A 306 3.84 8.34 -15.02
C ARG A 306 4.84 8.75 -16.10
N LEU A 307 6.01 9.26 -15.72
CA LEU A 307 6.94 9.90 -16.66
C LEU A 307 8.10 9.01 -17.10
N GLU A 308 8.37 7.92 -16.39
CA GLU A 308 9.55 7.07 -16.62
C GLU A 308 9.69 6.63 -18.09
N SER A 309 8.62 6.15 -18.72
CA SER A 309 8.62 5.73 -20.12
C SER A 309 8.91 6.89 -21.08
N ASN A 310 8.34 8.08 -20.82
CA ASN A 310 8.59 9.28 -21.62
C ASN A 310 10.04 9.77 -21.47
N VAL A 311 10.59 9.74 -20.25
CA VAL A 311 11.97 10.15 -19.98
C VAL A 311 12.94 9.20 -20.67
N ARG A 312 12.70 7.88 -20.56
CA ARG A 312 13.47 6.85 -21.24
C ARG A 312 13.49 7.05 -22.76
N ALA A 313 12.34 7.35 -23.37
CA ALA A 313 12.26 7.64 -24.81
C ALA A 313 13.09 8.88 -25.20
N GLU A 314 13.08 9.93 -24.38
CA GLU A 314 13.87 11.14 -24.64
C GLU A 314 15.38 10.91 -24.46
N VAL A 315 15.78 10.11 -23.48
CA VAL A 315 17.19 9.70 -23.29
C VAL A 315 17.65 8.86 -24.48
N ALA A 316 16.86 7.87 -24.91
CA ALA A 316 17.15 7.04 -26.08
C ALA A 316 17.36 7.89 -27.34
N LYS A 317 16.47 8.87 -27.58
CA LYS A 317 16.57 9.83 -28.68
C LYS A 317 17.81 10.71 -28.58
N THR A 318 18.08 11.28 -27.40
CA THR A 318 19.19 12.21 -27.17
C THR A 318 20.55 11.52 -27.34
N ARG A 319 20.69 10.31 -26.79
CA ARG A 319 21.93 9.52 -26.87
C ARG A 319 22.04 8.67 -28.14
N LYS A 320 20.95 8.57 -28.93
CA LYS A 320 20.85 7.71 -30.13
C LYS A 320 21.16 6.24 -29.81
N ILE A 321 20.61 5.75 -28.70
CA ILE A 321 20.78 4.37 -28.22
C ILE A 321 19.40 3.70 -28.08
N VAL A 322 19.38 2.37 -28.15
CA VAL A 322 18.19 1.58 -27.84
C VAL A 322 18.21 1.24 -26.35
N ILE A 323 17.13 1.56 -25.64
CA ILE A 323 16.96 1.24 -24.23
C ILE A 323 15.82 0.25 -24.09
N GLU A 324 16.15 -0.96 -23.66
CA GLU A 324 15.22 -2.07 -23.48
C GLU A 324 14.68 -2.10 -22.05
N ASN A 325 13.44 -2.60 -21.91
CA ASN A 325 12.91 -2.97 -20.60
C ASN A 325 13.68 -4.19 -20.07
N CYS A 326 13.83 -4.27 -18.75
CA CYS A 326 14.45 -5.41 -18.09
C CYS A 326 13.73 -5.72 -16.77
N GLY A 327 13.90 -6.93 -16.26
CA GLY A 327 13.25 -7.44 -15.07
C GLY A 327 14.09 -7.30 -13.81
N PHE A 328 14.06 -8.34 -12.99
CA PHE A 328 14.82 -8.45 -11.75
C PHE A 328 16.01 -9.38 -11.95
N PHE A 329 17.21 -8.82 -11.79
CA PHE A 329 18.47 -9.54 -11.89
C PHE A 329 18.83 -10.19 -10.55
N LEU A 330 19.15 -11.47 -10.64
CA LEU A 330 19.68 -12.30 -9.56
C LEU A 330 21.10 -12.75 -9.91
N LYS A 331 21.92 -13.02 -8.89
CA LYS A 331 23.24 -13.64 -9.04
C LYS A 331 23.35 -14.84 -8.10
N PRO A 332 23.82 -16.01 -8.57
CA PRO A 332 24.01 -17.18 -7.72
C PRO A 332 24.86 -16.90 -6.49
N ASP A 333 25.97 -16.16 -6.66
CA ASP A 333 26.94 -15.88 -5.60
C ASP A 333 26.44 -14.82 -4.58
N TRP A 334 25.37 -14.10 -4.93
CA TRP A 334 24.79 -13.06 -4.08
C TRP A 334 23.26 -13.22 -4.01
N PRO A 335 22.77 -14.39 -3.55
CA PRO A 335 21.36 -14.76 -3.66
C PRO A 335 20.45 -13.91 -2.78
N HIS A 336 21.00 -13.25 -1.78
CA HIS A 336 20.34 -12.32 -0.86
C HIS A 336 20.27 -10.87 -1.36
N LEU A 337 20.88 -10.57 -2.51
CA LEU A 337 20.81 -9.27 -3.15
C LEU A 337 20.13 -9.37 -4.53
N GLY A 338 19.72 -8.23 -5.08
CA GLY A 338 19.20 -8.15 -6.45
C GLY A 338 18.99 -6.74 -6.95
N ALA A 339 18.78 -6.58 -8.26
CA ALA A 339 18.62 -5.27 -8.87
C ALA A 339 17.57 -5.27 -9.99
N SER A 340 16.86 -4.16 -10.15
CA SER A 340 16.05 -3.85 -11.34
C SER A 340 16.43 -2.45 -11.81
N PRO A 341 17.17 -2.33 -12.91
CA PRO A 341 17.33 -1.06 -13.62
C PRO A 341 16.02 -0.55 -14.22
N ASP A 342 15.96 0.74 -14.53
CA ASP A 342 14.85 1.32 -15.30
C ASP A 342 15.00 1.08 -16.81
N GLY A 343 16.20 0.70 -17.25
CA GLY A 343 16.46 0.28 -18.62
C GLY A 343 17.83 -0.33 -18.78
N LEU A 344 17.99 -1.10 -19.84
CA LEU A 344 19.26 -1.72 -20.20
C LEU A 344 19.57 -1.44 -21.67
N THR A 345 20.87 -1.33 -21.96
CA THR A 345 21.38 -1.21 -23.33
C THR A 345 22.53 -2.21 -23.51
N SER A 346 23.12 -2.25 -24.71
CA SER A 346 24.34 -3.04 -24.93
C SER A 346 25.49 -2.62 -24.00
N GLU A 347 25.61 -1.34 -23.66
CA GLU A 347 26.74 -0.77 -22.91
C GLU A 347 26.39 -0.31 -21.49
N TYR A 348 25.21 0.28 -21.32
CA TYR A 348 24.79 0.98 -20.11
C TYR A 348 23.65 0.29 -19.37
N VAL A 349 23.71 0.36 -18.04
CA VAL A 349 22.53 0.37 -17.15
C VAL A 349 21.91 1.77 -17.17
N VAL A 350 20.58 1.89 -17.13
CA VAL A 350 19.88 3.18 -17.07
C VAL A 350 19.05 3.27 -15.79
N GLU A 351 19.21 4.36 -15.05
CA GLU A 351 18.45 4.71 -13.85
C GLU A 351 17.81 6.10 -14.03
N ILE A 352 16.50 6.22 -13.79
CA ILE A 352 15.70 7.39 -14.12
C ILE A 352 15.07 7.98 -12.84
N LYS A 353 15.30 9.27 -12.61
CA LYS A 353 14.66 10.03 -11.53
C LYS A 353 13.82 11.18 -12.10
N CYS A 354 12.59 11.31 -11.60
CA CYS A 354 11.64 12.34 -12.05
C CYS A 354 11.25 13.29 -10.89
N PRO A 355 12.16 14.18 -10.41
CA PRO A 355 11.86 15.13 -9.34
C PRO A 355 10.78 16.15 -9.74
N SER A 356 9.82 16.42 -8.85
CA SER A 356 8.79 17.45 -9.08
C SER A 356 9.26 18.88 -8.76
N THR A 357 10.46 19.04 -8.18
CA THR A 357 10.99 20.34 -7.75
C THR A 357 12.51 20.39 -7.93
N LYS A 358 13.08 21.61 -8.02
CA LYS A 358 14.54 21.82 -8.04
C LYS A 358 15.22 21.25 -6.81
N LYS A 359 14.65 21.46 -5.62
CA LYS A 359 15.16 20.87 -4.37
C LYS A 359 15.13 19.34 -4.41
N GLY A 360 14.11 18.75 -5.03
CA GLY A 360 14.05 17.31 -5.28
C GLY A 360 15.19 16.84 -6.19
N LYS A 361 15.47 17.58 -7.26
CA LYS A 361 16.63 17.31 -8.14
C LYS A 361 17.95 17.34 -7.35
N GLU A 362 18.16 18.35 -6.51
CA GLU A 362 19.36 18.50 -5.68
C GLU A 362 19.57 17.33 -4.70
N SER A 363 18.50 16.63 -4.32
CA SER A 363 18.60 15.42 -3.49
C SER A 363 19.13 14.20 -4.24
N PHE A 364 19.09 14.21 -5.58
CA PHE A 364 19.65 13.19 -6.45
C PHE A 364 21.07 13.53 -6.89
N VAL A 365 21.26 14.77 -7.34
CA VAL A 365 22.52 15.28 -7.89
C VAL A 365 22.79 16.67 -7.35
N LYS A 366 23.95 16.86 -6.75
CA LYS A 366 24.40 18.16 -6.22
C LYS A 366 25.74 18.51 -6.85
N ASN A 367 25.86 19.71 -7.43
CA ASN A 367 27.06 20.17 -8.13
C ASN A 367 27.56 19.18 -9.19
N SER A 368 26.64 18.60 -9.97
CA SER A 368 26.91 17.57 -10.99
C SER A 368 27.47 16.25 -10.45
N VAL A 369 27.43 16.02 -9.13
CA VAL A 369 27.83 14.77 -8.48
C VAL A 369 26.60 14.02 -7.99
N ILE A 370 26.50 12.75 -8.35
CA ILE A 370 25.42 11.85 -7.91
C ILE A 370 25.54 11.62 -6.40
N GLY A 371 24.45 11.77 -5.66
CA GLY A 371 24.42 11.53 -4.22
C GLY A 371 24.76 10.07 -3.87
N SER A 372 25.42 9.85 -2.73
CA SER A 372 25.96 8.54 -2.32
C SER A 372 24.95 7.39 -2.39
N LYS A 373 23.70 7.65 -1.98
CA LYS A 373 22.60 6.68 -2.06
C LYS A 373 22.33 6.21 -3.49
N TRP A 374 22.32 7.13 -4.43
CA TRP A 374 21.98 6.87 -5.81
C TRP A 374 23.18 6.31 -6.59
N LYS A 375 24.40 6.72 -6.22
CA LYS A 375 25.64 6.08 -6.67
C LYS A 375 25.68 4.61 -6.27
N ALA A 376 25.39 4.29 -5.01
CA ALA A 376 25.28 2.90 -4.56
C ALA A 376 24.23 2.09 -5.35
N GLN A 377 23.08 2.71 -5.66
CA GLN A 377 22.03 2.08 -6.45
C GLN A 377 22.51 1.72 -7.86
N ILE A 378 23.09 2.68 -8.60
CA ILE A 378 23.53 2.44 -9.98
C ILE A 378 24.75 1.50 -10.05
N GLN A 379 25.67 1.59 -9.09
CA GLN A 379 26.83 0.68 -8.98
C GLN A 379 26.39 -0.77 -8.75
N LEU A 380 25.41 -1.01 -7.88
CA LEU A 380 24.87 -2.36 -7.69
C LEU A 380 24.13 -2.86 -8.93
N GLN A 381 23.36 -2.01 -9.62
CA GLN A 381 22.71 -2.39 -10.90
C GLN A 381 23.75 -2.77 -11.96
N MET A 382 24.83 -2.01 -12.12
CA MET A 382 25.94 -2.32 -13.02
C MET A 382 26.55 -3.69 -12.72
N PHE A 383 26.82 -3.98 -11.44
CA PHE A 383 27.30 -5.28 -11.00
C PHE A 383 26.33 -6.42 -11.37
N PHE A 384 25.04 -6.27 -11.08
CA PHE A 384 24.04 -7.31 -11.36
C PHE A 384 23.83 -7.53 -12.86
N CYS A 385 23.95 -6.50 -13.69
CA CYS A 385 23.78 -6.56 -15.14
C CYS A 385 25.08 -6.80 -15.92
N ASN A 386 26.22 -6.98 -15.25
CA ASN A 386 27.56 -7.11 -15.85
C ASN A 386 27.88 -5.96 -16.81
N LYS A 387 27.58 -4.72 -16.42
CA LYS A 387 27.90 -3.51 -17.18
C LYS A 387 29.00 -2.71 -16.48
N VAL A 388 29.85 -2.08 -17.27
CA VAL A 388 30.93 -1.22 -16.77
C VAL A 388 30.57 0.26 -16.77
N LYS A 389 29.38 0.61 -17.28
CA LYS A 389 28.88 1.99 -17.37
C LYS A 389 27.39 2.09 -17.02
N GLY A 390 27.02 3.22 -16.45
CA GLY A 390 25.65 3.55 -16.07
C GLY A 390 25.25 4.96 -16.51
N LEU A 391 24.00 5.14 -16.93
CA LEU A 391 23.39 6.43 -17.23
C LEU A 391 22.39 6.78 -16.12
N PHE A 392 22.77 7.71 -15.26
CA PHE A 392 21.88 8.28 -14.26
C PHE A 392 21.16 9.50 -14.85
N CYS A 393 19.87 9.34 -15.13
CA CYS A 393 19.05 10.30 -15.86
C CYS A 393 18.11 11.02 -14.91
N VAL A 394 18.17 12.35 -14.86
CA VAL A 394 17.31 13.18 -14.00
C VAL A 394 16.45 14.09 -14.87
N ALA A 395 15.15 13.81 -14.88
CA ALA A 395 14.18 14.62 -15.61
C ALA A 395 14.05 16.01 -14.97
N ASN A 396 13.90 17.04 -15.79
CA ASN A 396 13.63 18.38 -15.30
C ASN A 396 12.29 18.43 -14.53
N GLU A 397 12.17 19.35 -13.57
CA GLU A 397 10.93 19.55 -12.82
C GLU A 397 9.74 19.92 -13.72
N ASN A 398 10.00 20.53 -14.88
CA ASN A 398 9.04 20.87 -15.93
C ASN A 398 9.17 19.96 -17.17
N PHE A 399 9.64 18.72 -17.01
CA PHE A 399 9.86 17.76 -18.10
C PHE A 399 8.63 17.62 -19.02
N GLU A 400 7.42 17.66 -18.46
CA GLU A 400 6.17 17.60 -19.20
C GLU A 400 6.10 18.63 -20.35
N SER A 401 6.65 19.83 -20.12
CA SER A 401 6.67 20.94 -21.08
C SER A 401 7.95 20.97 -21.92
N ASN A 402 9.12 20.82 -21.29
CA ASN A 402 10.39 21.11 -21.94
C ASN A 402 11.15 19.87 -22.45
N LYS A 403 10.74 18.66 -22.05
CA LYS A 403 11.40 17.39 -22.35
C LYS A 403 12.90 17.35 -21.99
N LYS A 404 13.36 18.20 -21.08
CA LYS A 404 14.79 18.25 -20.69
C LYS A 404 15.12 17.17 -19.67
N VAL A 405 16.21 16.44 -19.93
CA VAL A 405 16.77 15.43 -19.04
C VAL A 405 18.26 15.69 -18.90
N GLU A 406 18.76 15.70 -17.66
CA GLU A 406 20.19 15.73 -17.39
C GLU A 406 20.70 14.30 -17.25
N ILE A 407 21.75 13.95 -17.99
CA ILE A 407 22.27 12.58 -18.08
C ILE A 407 23.69 12.58 -17.54
N PHE A 408 23.90 11.87 -16.45
CA PHE A 408 25.20 11.67 -15.82
C PHE A 408 25.70 10.27 -16.14
N GLU A 409 26.91 10.15 -16.66
CA GLU A 409 27.56 8.86 -16.93
C GLU A 409 28.43 8.51 -15.71
N GLU A 410 28.30 7.28 -15.23
CA GLU A 410 29.04 6.75 -14.09
C GLU A 410 29.75 5.46 -14.53
N ASP A 411 31.06 5.38 -14.30
CA ASP A 411 31.84 4.17 -14.53
C ASP A 411 31.71 3.22 -13.34
N TYR A 412 31.75 1.92 -13.61
CA TYR A 412 31.74 0.90 -12.56
C TYR A 412 33.00 1.00 -11.69
N ASP A 413 32.80 1.05 -10.38
CA ASP A 413 33.86 1.08 -9.38
C ASP A 413 33.82 -0.24 -8.59
N GLU A 414 34.71 -1.16 -8.97
CA GLU A 414 34.80 -2.51 -8.42
C GLU A 414 35.06 -2.51 -6.91
N ASN A 415 35.98 -1.66 -6.44
CA ASN A 415 36.34 -1.57 -5.02
C ASN A 415 35.16 -1.03 -4.21
N TYR A 416 34.52 0.02 -4.70
CA TYR A 416 33.34 0.59 -4.06
C TYR A 416 32.17 -0.41 -4.02
N CYS A 417 31.94 -1.12 -5.13
CA CYS A 417 30.86 -2.10 -5.20
C CYS A 417 31.12 -3.32 -4.31
N THR A 418 32.36 -3.78 -4.22
CA THR A 418 32.76 -4.90 -3.34
C THR A 418 32.53 -4.54 -1.87
N ASP A 419 33.00 -3.36 -1.43
CA ASP A 419 32.75 -2.85 -0.07
C ASP A 419 31.24 -2.74 0.24
N LEU A 420 30.46 -2.29 -0.74
CA LEU A 420 29.01 -2.17 -0.63
C LEU A 420 28.32 -3.54 -0.49
N LEU A 421 28.76 -4.53 -1.26
CA LEU A 421 28.27 -5.91 -1.21
C LEU A 421 28.59 -6.57 0.13
N GLU A 422 29.83 -6.43 0.63
CA GLU A 422 30.27 -6.98 1.91
C GLU A 422 29.47 -6.40 3.09
N LYS A 423 29.37 -5.07 3.17
CA LYS A 423 28.61 -4.39 4.23
C LYS A 423 27.13 -4.76 4.21
N SER A 424 26.52 -4.79 3.03
CA SER A 424 25.11 -5.18 2.88
C SER A 424 24.88 -6.63 3.22
N THR A 425 25.83 -7.51 2.89
CA THR A 425 25.78 -8.93 3.25
C THR A 425 25.89 -9.13 4.74
N HIS A 426 26.80 -8.43 5.40
CA HIS A 426 26.90 -8.45 6.85
C HIS A 426 25.56 -8.03 7.49
N PHE A 427 24.98 -6.91 7.05
CA PHE A 427 23.66 -6.48 7.53
C PHE A 427 22.56 -7.52 7.28
N TRP A 428 22.55 -8.17 6.10
CA TRP A 428 21.58 -9.20 5.77
C TRP A 428 21.68 -10.39 6.73
N LYS A 429 22.90 -10.91 6.94
CA LYS A 429 23.18 -12.04 7.82
C LYS A 429 22.79 -11.75 9.27
N THR A 430 23.05 -10.54 9.77
CA THR A 430 22.80 -10.20 11.18
C THR A 430 21.37 -9.77 11.45
N SER A 431 20.66 -9.21 10.47
CA SER A 431 19.39 -8.50 10.71
C SER A 431 18.21 -9.07 9.93
N VAL A 432 18.43 -9.55 8.70
CA VAL A 432 17.36 -10.07 7.82
C VAL A 432 17.22 -11.58 7.97
N PHE A 433 18.32 -12.32 7.87
CA PHE A 433 18.33 -13.78 7.93
C PHE A 433 17.69 -14.36 9.20
N PRO A 434 17.99 -13.87 10.42
CA PRO A 434 17.37 -14.42 11.63
C PRO A 434 15.85 -14.32 11.60
N LYS A 435 15.32 -13.23 11.05
CA LYS A 435 13.87 -13.01 10.90
C LYS A 435 13.27 -13.84 9.76
N LEU A 436 14.02 -14.07 8.68
CA LEU A 436 13.60 -14.94 7.57
C LEU A 436 13.48 -16.39 8.04
N VAL A 437 14.39 -16.83 8.92
CA VAL A 437 14.31 -18.16 9.54
C VAL A 437 13.13 -18.27 10.52
N GLU A 438 12.58 -17.16 11.03
CA GLU A 438 11.35 -17.19 11.85
C GLU A 438 10.05 -17.21 11.03
N THR A 439 10.09 -16.93 9.71
CA THR A 439 8.91 -17.08 8.83
C THR A 439 8.74 -18.53 8.44
#